data_AF-A0A2J8AC59-F1
#
_entry.id   AF-A0A2J8AC59-F1
#
_cell.length_a   1.000
_cell.length_b   1.000
_cell.length_c   1.000
_cell.angle_alpha   90.00
_cell.angle_beta   90.00
_cell.angle_gamma   90.00
#
_symmetry.space_group_name_H-M   'P 1'
#
loop_
_entity.id
_entity.type
_entity.pdbx_description
1 polymer ?
#
loop_
_entity_poly.entity_id
_entity_poly.type
_entity_poly.pdbx_seq_one_letter_code
_entity_poly.pdbx_strand_id
1 'polypeptide(L)'
;MSTKISTRPKPAEAVGLPPGAGRALTTVAIFSLLMVTCPFLLYYSSYEGYLDPLYAITVGIPAPEGRAVASAIFAVLGVNLVVGCFIFVAFREVIEPDKPAAKPQPQVKKDN
;
A
#
# COMPACT_ATOMS: atom_id res chain seq x y z
N MET A 1 25.28 20.05 53.41
CA MET A 1 25.87 18.71 53.21
C MET A 1 25.11 18.02 52.08
N SER A 2 25.81 17.76 50.97
CA SER A 2 25.52 16.86 49.85
C SER A 2 24.18 16.92 49.09
N THR A 3 24.21 17.72 48.03
CA THR A 3 23.54 17.49 46.74
C THR A 3 23.91 16.10 46.19
N LYS A 4 22.94 15.26 45.84
CA LYS A 4 23.14 14.09 44.97
C LYS A 4 22.32 14.26 43.70
N ILE A 5 22.91 14.94 42.73
CA ILE A 5 22.46 14.90 41.33
C ILE A 5 22.88 13.53 40.80
N SER A 6 21.95 12.58 40.80
CA SER A 6 22.15 11.26 40.20
C SER A 6 21.93 11.37 38.68
N THR A 7 22.97 11.79 37.96
CA THR A 7 23.04 11.63 36.49
C THR A 7 23.24 10.15 36.16
N ARG A 8 22.14 9.39 36.10
CA ARG A 8 22.13 8.16 35.30
C ARG A 8 21.91 8.56 33.84
N PRO A 9 22.79 8.18 32.90
CA PRO A 9 22.41 8.24 31.49
C PRO A 9 21.22 7.31 31.31
N LYS A 10 20.11 7.85 30.76
CA LYS A 10 18.98 7.01 30.32
C LYS A 10 19.56 5.95 29.38
N PRO A 11 19.28 4.66 29.61
CA PRO A 11 19.71 3.62 28.70
C PRO A 11 19.14 3.98 27.33
N ALA A 12 19.97 3.83 26.30
CA ALA A 12 19.61 4.05 24.90
C ALA A 12 18.17 3.61 24.67
N GLU A 13 17.30 4.58 24.38
CA GLU A 13 15.97 4.32 23.85
C GLU A 13 16.21 3.38 22.67
N ALA A 14 15.85 2.12 22.85
CA ALA A 14 15.76 1.19 21.76
C ALA A 14 14.95 1.95 20.70
N VAL A 15 15.54 2.10 19.51
CA VAL A 15 14.83 2.58 18.31
C VAL A 15 13.82 1.50 17.96
N GLY A 16 12.81 1.36 18.81
CA GLY A 16 11.66 0.54 18.59
C GLY A 16 10.92 1.23 17.47
N LEU A 17 10.82 0.54 16.34
CA LEU A 17 9.94 0.95 15.24
C LEU A 17 8.60 1.39 15.87
N PRO A 18 8.06 2.56 15.51
CA PRO A 18 6.81 3.00 16.08
C PRO A 18 5.74 1.93 15.89
N PRO A 19 4.85 1.71 16.88
CA PRO A 19 3.75 0.77 16.73
C PRO A 19 2.98 1.11 15.45
N GLY A 20 2.82 0.12 14.56
CA GLY A 20 2.26 0.28 13.21
C GLY A 20 3.25 0.41 12.06
N ALA A 21 4.55 0.65 12.31
CA ALA A 21 5.56 0.82 11.26
C ALA A 21 5.72 -0.41 10.35
N GLY A 22 5.52 -1.63 10.87
CA GLY A 22 5.54 -2.84 10.05
C GLY A 22 4.39 -2.90 9.03
N ARG A 23 3.20 -2.41 9.40
CA ARG A 23 2.05 -2.30 8.48
C ARG A 23 2.29 -1.23 7.43
N ALA A 24 2.72 -0.04 7.85
CA ALA A 24 3.05 1.05 6.92
C ALA A 24 4.12 0.65 5.90
N LEU A 25 5.19 -0.04 6.34
CA LEU A 25 6.23 -0.57 5.43
C LEU A 25 5.66 -1.59 4.44
N THR A 26 4.77 -2.48 4.91
CA THR A 26 4.12 -3.47 4.04
C THR A 26 3.21 -2.80 3.02
N THR A 27 2.41 -1.82 3.45
CA THR A 27 1.53 -1.03 2.59
C THR A 27 2.34 -0.28 1.53
N VAL A 28 3.41 0.40 1.92
CA VAL A 28 4.31 1.07 0.98
C VAL A 28 4.93 0.08 0.00
N ALA A 29 5.40 -1.08 0.45
CA ALA A 29 5.97 -2.10 -0.43
C ALA A 29 4.95 -2.63 -1.46
N ILE A 30 3.73 -2.93 -1.02
CA ILE A 30 2.65 -3.41 -1.89
C ILE A 30 2.27 -2.33 -2.92
N PHE A 31 2.07 -1.09 -2.47
CA PHE A 31 1.69 0.00 -3.37
C PHE A 31 2.81 0.40 -4.32
N SER A 32 4.08 0.29 -3.90
CA SER A 32 5.23 0.48 -4.79
C SER A 32 5.25 -0.59 -5.89
N LEU A 33 4.98 -1.85 -5.55
CA LEU A 33 4.87 -2.93 -6.54
C LEU A 33 3.68 -2.69 -7.48
N LEU A 34 2.53 -2.28 -6.95
CA LEU A 34 1.33 -1.96 -7.73
C LEU A 34 1.56 -0.78 -8.68
N MET A 35 2.31 0.25 -8.26
CA MET A 35 2.63 1.38 -9.13
C MET A 35 3.46 0.99 -10.35
N VAL A 36 4.24 -0.09 -10.30
CA VAL A 36 5.01 -0.58 -11.43
C VAL A 36 4.21 -1.60 -12.24
N THR A 37 3.62 -2.58 -11.56
CA THR A 37 2.92 -3.70 -12.19
C THR A 37 1.61 -3.30 -12.83
N CYS A 38 0.83 -2.40 -12.22
CA CYS A 38 -0.47 -1.97 -12.74
C CYS A 38 -0.38 -1.25 -14.09
N PRO A 39 0.44 -0.19 -14.28
CA PRO A 39 0.60 0.43 -15.60
C PRO A 39 1.15 -0.54 -16.63
N PHE A 40 2.09 -1.41 -16.25
CA PHE A 40 2.66 -2.39 -17.16
C PHE A 40 1.62 -3.41 -17.63
N LEU A 41 0.81 -3.93 -16.71
CA LEU A 41 -0.30 -4.85 -17.02
C LEU A 41 -1.39 -4.18 -17.85
N LEU A 42 -1.76 -2.94 -17.54
CA LEU A 42 -2.74 -2.18 -18.32
C LEU A 42 -2.23 -1.88 -19.73
N TYR A 43 -0.95 -1.51 -19.86
CA TYR A 43 -0.32 -1.31 -21.16
C TYR A 43 -0.29 -2.60 -21.97
N TYR A 44 0.19 -3.70 -21.37
CA TYR A 44 0.27 -5.01 -22.02
C TYR A 44 -1.10 -5.55 -22.42
N SER A 45 -2.08 -5.52 -21.50
CA SER A 45 -3.45 -5.96 -21.78
C SER A 45 -4.13 -5.09 -22.84
N SER A 46 -3.84 -3.80 -22.88
CA SER A 46 -4.31 -2.93 -23.96
C SER A 46 -3.64 -3.21 -25.29
N TYR A 47 -2.36 -3.57 -25.29
CA TYR A 47 -1.60 -3.86 -26.51
C TYR A 47 -2.06 -5.16 -27.17
N GLU A 48 -2.28 -6.20 -26.36
CA GLU A 48 -2.86 -7.49 -26.78
C GLU A 48 -4.36 -7.41 -27.15
N GLY A 49 -5.02 -6.28 -26.87
CA GLY A 49 -6.43 -6.09 -27.20
C GLY A 49 -7.42 -6.69 -26.20
N TYR A 50 -6.98 -7.13 -25.02
CA TYR A 50 -7.89 -7.57 -23.96
C TYR A 50 -8.84 -6.45 -23.49
N LEU A 51 -8.44 -5.19 -23.68
CA LEU A 51 -9.25 -4.01 -23.37
C LEU A 51 -10.13 -3.55 -24.55
N ASP A 52 -10.13 -4.23 -25.69
CA ASP A 52 -11.00 -3.91 -26.83
C ASP A 52 -12.50 -3.82 -26.48
N PRO A 53 -13.07 -4.68 -25.61
CA PRO A 53 -14.46 -4.54 -25.18
C PRO A 53 -14.70 -3.23 -24.40
N LEU A 54 -13.70 -2.81 -23.62
CA LEU A 54 -13.76 -1.58 -22.84
C LEU A 54 -13.62 -0.35 -23.74
N TYR A 55 -12.76 -0.42 -24.76
CA TYR A 55 -12.63 0.60 -25.80
C TYR A 55 -13.90 0.75 -26.63
N ALA A 56 -14.54 -0.38 -26.99
CA ALA A 56 -15.79 -0.38 -27.75
C ALA A 56 -16.93 0.38 -27.03
N ILE A 57 -16.95 0.35 -25.70
CA ILE A 57 -17.97 1.04 -24.88
C ILE A 57 -17.65 2.53 -24.72
N THR A 58 -16.38 2.91 -24.68
CA THR A 58 -15.96 4.26 -24.24
C THR A 58 -15.60 5.21 -25.39
N VAL A 59 -14.81 4.76 -26.36
CA VAL A 59 -14.24 5.62 -27.42
C VAL A 59 -14.38 5.03 -28.83
N GLY A 60 -14.90 3.81 -28.96
CA GLY A 60 -14.88 3.04 -30.21
C GLY A 60 -13.54 2.33 -30.41
N ILE A 61 -13.54 1.20 -31.14
CA ILE A 61 -12.34 0.37 -31.33
C ILE A 61 -11.28 1.19 -32.08
N PRO A 62 -10.14 1.54 -31.45
CA PRO A 62 -9.13 2.35 -32.10
C PRO A 62 -8.43 1.56 -33.20
N ALA A 63 -8.13 2.24 -34.31
CA ALA A 63 -7.22 1.73 -35.34
C ALA A 63 -5.87 1.32 -34.70
N PRO A 64 -5.12 0.37 -35.29
CA PRO A 64 -3.88 -0.14 -34.70
C PRO A 64 -2.85 0.94 -34.32
N GLU A 65 -2.81 2.06 -35.03
CA GLU A 65 -1.97 3.23 -34.72
C GLU A 65 -2.42 3.97 -33.45
N GLY A 66 -3.72 3.96 -33.16
CA GLY A 66 -4.31 4.57 -31.96
C GLY A 66 -4.24 3.69 -30.71
N ARG A 67 -3.99 2.38 -30.85
CA ARG A 67 -3.91 1.44 -29.70
C ARG A 67 -2.76 1.77 -28.76
N ALA A 68 -1.63 2.22 -29.29
CA ALA A 68 -0.50 2.66 -28.47
C ALA A 68 -0.84 3.91 -27.64
N VAL A 69 -1.56 4.87 -28.22
CA VAL A 69 -1.99 6.08 -27.50
C VAL A 69 -3.06 5.74 -26.46
N ALA A 70 -4.03 4.92 -26.83
CA ALA A 70 -5.09 4.49 -25.94
C ALA A 70 -4.55 3.69 -24.74
N SER A 71 -3.62 2.75 -24.98
CA SER A 71 -2.93 2.00 -23.92
C SER A 71 -2.13 2.90 -22.97
N ALA A 72 -1.45 3.92 -23.49
CA ALA A 72 -0.73 4.90 -22.68
C ALA A 72 -1.70 5.69 -21.77
N ILE A 73 -2.84 6.13 -22.31
CA ILE A 73 -3.88 6.83 -21.51
C ILE A 73 -4.41 5.92 -20.40
N PHE A 74 -4.73 4.66 -20.70
CA PHE A 74 -5.20 3.70 -19.70
C PHE A 74 -4.16 3.40 -18.63
N ALA A 75 -2.88 3.27 -19.01
CA ALA A 75 -1.79 3.08 -18.06
C ALA A 75 -1.68 4.28 -17.09
N VAL A 76 -1.77 5.52 -17.61
CA VAL A 76 -1.75 6.74 -16.80
C VAL A 76 -2.96 6.81 -15.86
N LEU A 77 -4.17 6.48 -16.35
CA LEU A 77 -5.37 6.40 -15.51
C LEU A 77 -5.23 5.34 -14.42
N GLY A 78 -4.65 4.18 -14.75
CA GLY A 78 -4.37 3.11 -13.80
C GLY A 78 -3.42 3.53 -12.67
N VAL A 79 -2.33 4.22 -13.00
CA VAL A 79 -1.40 4.74 -11.98
C VAL A 79 -2.11 5.74 -11.07
N ASN A 80 -2.91 6.64 -11.62
CA ASN A 80 -3.69 7.60 -10.81
C ASN A 80 -4.68 6.89 -9.87
N LEU A 81 -5.32 5.82 -10.33
CA LEU A 81 -6.19 4.99 -9.48
C LEU A 81 -5.40 4.36 -8.33
N VAL A 82 -4.23 3.78 -8.61
CA VAL A 82 -3.35 3.19 -7.59
C VAL A 82 -2.89 4.24 -6.56
N VAL A 83 -2.51 5.44 -7.02
CA VAL A 83 -2.15 6.57 -6.14
C VAL A 83 -3.33 6.98 -5.27
N GLY A 84 -4.53 7.10 -5.84
CA GLY A 84 -5.75 7.43 -5.09
C GLY A 84 -6.07 6.37 -4.02
N CYS A 85 -5.96 5.09 -4.37
CA CYS A 85 -6.12 3.98 -3.42
C CYS A 85 -5.06 4.01 -2.31
N PHE A 86 -3.80 4.30 -2.65
CA PHE A 86 -2.72 4.44 -1.67
C PHE A 86 -3.04 5.55 -0.66
N ILE A 87 -3.44 6.73 -1.14
CA ILE A 87 -3.80 7.86 -0.29
C ILE A 87 -4.98 7.50 0.62
N PHE A 88 -6.01 6.86 0.08
CA PHE A 88 -7.17 6.42 0.86
C PHE A 88 -6.78 5.44 1.98
N VAL A 89 -5.95 4.44 1.66
CA VAL A 89 -5.46 3.47 2.65
C VAL A 89 -4.57 4.15 3.69
N ALA A 90 -3.66 5.04 3.26
CA ALA A 90 -2.80 5.79 4.15
C ALA A 90 -3.60 6.62 5.16
N PHE A 91 -4.67 7.30 4.72
CA PHE A 91 -5.55 8.03 5.64
C PHE A 91 -6.30 7.11 6.61
N ARG A 92 -6.69 5.90 6.20
CA ARG A 92 -7.32 4.93 7.10
C ARG A 92 -6.36 4.35 8.13
N GLU A 93 -5.11 4.09 7.75
CA GLU A 93 -4.07 3.62 8.67
C GLU A 93 -3.75 4.66 9.76
N VAL A 94 -3.85 5.96 9.44
CA VAL A 94 -3.68 7.04 10.43
C VAL A 94 -4.84 7.08 11.45
N ILE A 95 -6.06 6.70 11.04
CA ILE A 95 -7.25 6.76 11.89
C ILE A 95 -7.37 5.54 12.82
N GLU A 96 -6.87 4.38 12.41
CA GLU A 96 -6.87 3.14 13.20
C GLU A 96 -5.44 2.73 13.59
N PRO A 97 -4.76 3.47 14.48
CA PRO A 97 -3.49 3.04 15.03
C PRO A 97 -3.77 1.84 15.94
N ASP A 98 -3.35 0.66 15.49
CA ASP A 98 -3.50 -0.61 16.19
C ASP A 98 -4.95 -1.02 16.52
N LYS A 99 -5.60 -1.70 15.56
CA LYS A 99 -6.31 -2.91 15.96
C LYS A 99 -5.25 -3.99 16.22
N PRO A 100 -4.88 -4.29 17.48
CA PRO A 100 -3.92 -5.35 17.75
C PRO A 100 -4.46 -6.63 17.15
N ALA A 101 -3.62 -7.29 16.34
CA ALA A 101 -3.86 -8.68 15.98
C ALA A 101 -4.18 -9.44 17.27
N ALA A 102 -5.29 -10.17 17.25
CA ALA A 102 -5.86 -10.85 18.41
C ALA A 102 -4.77 -11.38 19.34
N LYS A 103 -4.78 -10.93 20.60
CA LYS A 103 -4.01 -11.57 21.67
C LYS A 103 -4.27 -13.09 21.56
N PRO A 104 -3.24 -13.95 21.56
CA PRO A 104 -3.46 -15.37 21.73
C PRO A 104 -4.34 -15.55 22.97
N GLN A 105 -5.51 -16.19 22.81
CA GLN A 105 -6.39 -16.46 23.94
C GLN A 105 -5.56 -17.18 25.01
N PRO A 106 -5.66 -16.81 26.30
CA PRO A 106 -5.02 -17.58 27.35
C PRO A 106 -5.61 -18.99 27.27
N GLN A 107 -4.77 -19.98 26.97
CA GLN A 107 -5.17 -21.37 27.12
C GLN A 107 -5.57 -21.55 28.58
N VAL A 108 -6.87 -21.77 28.82
CA VAL A 108 -7.38 -22.19 30.11
C VAL A 108 -6.76 -23.56 30.36
N LYS A 109 -5.68 -23.59 31.13
CA LYS A 109 -5.10 -24.79 31.69
C LYS A 109 -6.17 -25.41 32.59
N LYS A 110 -6.86 -26.42 32.07
CA LYS A 110 -7.83 -27.22 32.78
C LYS A 110 -7.04 -28.18 33.67
N ASP A 111 -6.66 -27.72 34.86
CA ASP A 111 -6.16 -28.61 35.91
C ASP A 111 -7.39 -29.28 36.57
N ASN A 112 -7.29 -30.60 36.72
CA ASN A 112 -8.31 -31.54 37.18
C ASN A 112 -8.86 -31.24 38.58
#